data_AF-A0A1P8WLM3-F1
#
_entry.id   AF-A0A1P8WLM3-F1
#
_cell.length_a   1.000
_cell.length_b   1.000
_cell.length_c   1.000
_cell.angle_alpha   90.00
_cell.angle_beta   90.00
_cell.angle_gamma   90.00
#
_symmetry.space_group_name_H-M   'P 1'
#
loop_
_entity.id
_entity.type
_entity.pdbx_description
1 polymer ?
#
loop_
_entity_poly.entity_id
_entity_poly.type
_entity_poly.pdbx_seq_one_letter_code
_entity_poly.pdbx_strand_id
1 'polypeptide(L)'
;MRKTRPLLFLAIPVVAFLFVEWNGTAAQQPSAQKQLTAAKPAVPAAEEQQDGKKADNEAGDGALDRFMQQKLAASSRILEGLMTDDLKSVAVNADKLLEMSKEERWRASNDMMYLQHSTQFRNAVADLYNKADKRSIDGASLAWVNVTMSCIKCHEWVRNVVLADLEPQRK
;
A
#
# COMPACT_ATOMS: atom_id res chain seq x y z
N MET A 1 -9.02 -76.66 -23.05
CA MET A 1 -9.13 -75.81 -24.25
C MET A 1 -9.58 -74.41 -23.83
N ARG A 2 -8.85 -73.38 -24.27
CA ARG A 2 -9.06 -71.95 -23.93
C ARG A 2 -10.45 -71.45 -24.32
N LYS A 3 -11.09 -70.67 -23.44
CA LYS A 3 -11.95 -69.54 -23.83
C LYS A 3 -12.00 -68.48 -22.71
N THR A 4 -11.15 -67.47 -22.90
CA THR A 4 -11.27 -66.04 -22.57
C THR A 4 -12.30 -65.60 -21.53
N ARG A 5 -11.82 -65.04 -20.41
CA ARG A 5 -12.60 -64.22 -19.46
C ARG A 5 -12.60 -62.76 -19.96
N PRO A 6 -13.75 -62.09 -20.09
CA PRO A 6 -13.78 -60.67 -20.49
C PRO A 6 -13.44 -59.75 -19.32
N LEU A 7 -12.83 -58.62 -19.67
CA LEU A 7 -12.32 -57.58 -18.80
C LEU A 7 -13.39 -57.01 -17.83
N LEU A 8 -13.05 -56.95 -16.53
CA LEU A 8 -13.72 -56.09 -15.58
C LEU A 8 -13.36 -54.63 -15.90
N PHE A 9 -14.34 -53.86 -16.37
CA PHE A 9 -14.27 -52.40 -16.41
C PHE A 9 -14.37 -51.88 -14.97
N LEU A 10 -13.26 -51.34 -14.46
CA LEU A 10 -13.26 -50.48 -13.27
C LEU A 10 -13.98 -49.17 -13.64
N ALA A 11 -15.23 -49.03 -13.19
CA ALA A 11 -15.95 -47.78 -13.24
C ALA A 11 -15.31 -46.79 -12.25
N ILE A 12 -14.66 -45.75 -12.78
CA ILE A 12 -14.20 -44.59 -12.02
C ILE A 12 -15.40 -43.64 -11.91
N PRO A 13 -15.95 -43.37 -10.72
CA PRO A 13 -17.02 -42.39 -10.58
C PRO A 13 -16.44 -40.98 -10.81
N VAL A 14 -16.95 -40.33 -11.86
CA VAL A 14 -16.77 -38.91 -12.16
C VAL A 14 -17.35 -38.12 -10.98
N VAL A 15 -16.48 -37.42 -10.24
CA VAL A 15 -16.89 -36.48 -9.19
C VAL A 15 -17.55 -35.29 -9.87
N ALA A 16 -18.86 -35.17 -9.67
CA ALA A 16 -19.69 -34.08 -10.14
C ALA A 16 -19.22 -32.75 -9.51
N PHE A 17 -18.76 -31.84 -10.35
CA PHE A 17 -18.60 -30.43 -10.02
C PHE A 17 -19.97 -29.83 -9.69
N LEU A 18 -20.14 -29.39 -8.44
CA LEU A 18 -21.26 -28.53 -8.06
C LEU A 18 -21.02 -27.13 -8.66
N PHE A 19 -21.68 -26.87 -9.78
CA PHE A 19 -21.90 -25.52 -10.31
C PHE A 19 -22.83 -24.77 -9.35
N VAL A 20 -22.33 -23.69 -8.74
CA VAL A 20 -23.17 -22.67 -8.11
C VAL A 20 -23.63 -21.73 -9.21
N GLU A 21 -24.94 -21.71 -9.45
CA GLU A 21 -25.61 -20.90 -10.48
C GLU A 21 -25.62 -19.41 -10.08
N TRP A 22 -24.79 -18.59 -10.74
CA TRP A 22 -24.97 -17.14 -10.81
C TRP A 22 -25.98 -16.84 -11.91
N ASN A 23 -27.26 -16.70 -11.54
CA ASN A 23 -28.35 -16.38 -12.47
C ASN A 23 -28.71 -14.88 -12.42
N GLY A 24 -28.48 -14.18 -13.54
CA GLY A 24 -29.27 -13.04 -14.04
C GLY A 24 -29.19 -11.72 -13.23
N THR A 25 -29.12 -10.53 -13.81
CA THR A 25 -29.63 -10.07 -15.11
C THR A 25 -28.93 -8.76 -15.48
N ALA A 26 -28.37 -8.68 -16.68
CA ALA A 26 -28.04 -7.43 -17.34
C ALA A 26 -29.33 -6.78 -17.88
N ALA A 27 -29.66 -5.59 -17.37
CA ALA A 27 -30.63 -4.69 -17.99
C ALA A 27 -29.93 -3.36 -18.24
N GLN A 28 -29.56 -3.13 -19.50
CA GLN A 28 -29.09 -1.86 -20.02
C GLN A 28 -30.29 -1.00 -20.43
N GLN A 29 -30.24 0.30 -20.14
CA GLN A 29 -30.67 1.47 -20.96
C GLN A 29 -31.29 2.61 -20.10
N PRO A 30 -31.34 3.87 -20.57
CA PRO A 30 -30.37 4.64 -21.35
C PRO A 30 -30.14 6.08 -20.79
N SER A 31 -29.26 6.81 -21.46
CA SER A 31 -28.89 8.23 -21.30
C SER A 31 -30.05 9.23 -21.20
N ALA A 32 -29.97 10.15 -20.23
CA ALA A 32 -30.61 11.48 -20.32
C ALA A 32 -29.82 12.51 -19.50
N GLN A 33 -29.16 13.41 -20.22
CA GLN A 33 -28.42 14.55 -19.70
C GLN A 33 -29.38 15.76 -19.68
N LYS A 34 -29.61 16.36 -18.51
CA LYS A 34 -30.24 17.68 -18.36
C LYS A 34 -29.68 18.34 -17.08
N GLN A 35 -28.53 19.00 -17.19
CA GLN A 35 -28.35 20.45 -17.29
C GLN A 35 -28.78 21.28 -16.05
N LEU A 36 -27.75 21.83 -15.41
CA LEU A 36 -27.61 23.15 -14.77
C LEU A 36 -28.86 23.83 -14.19
N THR A 37 -28.79 24.16 -12.89
CA THR A 37 -28.93 25.56 -12.42
C THR A 37 -28.19 25.75 -11.08
N ALA A 38 -27.57 26.91 -10.95
CA ALA A 38 -26.85 27.38 -9.77
C ALA A 38 -27.81 27.86 -8.66
N ALA A 39 -27.42 27.69 -7.39
CA ALA A 39 -27.66 28.67 -6.32
C ALA A 39 -26.95 28.28 -5.01
N LYS A 40 -26.14 29.22 -4.50
CA LYS A 40 -25.70 29.38 -3.10
C LYS A 40 -26.85 30.06 -2.33
N PRO A 41 -27.21 29.67 -1.08
CA PRO A 41 -26.85 30.42 0.15
C PRO A 41 -26.79 29.48 1.39
N ALA A 42 -26.47 29.82 2.64
CA ALA A 42 -25.84 30.92 3.36
C ALA A 42 -25.38 30.33 4.72
N VAL A 43 -24.42 31.00 5.33
CA VAL A 43 -23.86 30.76 6.67
C VAL A 43 -24.85 31.27 7.74
N PRO A 44 -24.88 30.70 8.95
CA PRO A 44 -25.06 31.51 10.15
C PRO A 44 -23.74 31.60 10.90
N ALA A 45 -23.35 32.84 11.16
CA ALA A 45 -22.17 33.20 11.92
C ALA A 45 -22.42 33.02 13.42
N ALA A 46 -21.34 32.63 14.09
CA ALA A 46 -20.95 33.00 15.45
C ALA A 46 -21.85 32.61 16.63
N GLU A 47 -21.39 31.60 17.37
CA GLU A 47 -21.22 31.78 18.82
C GLU A 47 -19.76 31.48 19.18
N GLU A 48 -19.16 32.48 19.79
CA GLU A 48 -17.78 32.53 20.24
C GLU A 48 -17.77 32.09 21.71
N GLN A 49 -17.04 31.02 22.03
CA GLN A 49 -16.58 30.75 23.40
C GLN A 49 -15.11 30.33 23.33
N GLN A 50 -14.26 31.30 23.63
CA GLN A 50 -12.88 31.09 24.05
C GLN A 50 -12.89 30.67 25.52
N ASP A 51 -12.31 29.53 25.85
CA ASP A 51 -11.43 29.36 27.01
C ASP A 51 -10.74 27.99 26.92
N GLY A 52 -9.50 27.92 27.40
CA GLY A 52 -8.89 26.64 27.79
C GLY A 52 -7.70 26.18 26.96
N LYS A 53 -6.56 26.86 27.16
CA LYS A 53 -5.20 26.36 26.88
C LYS A 53 -5.03 24.87 27.22
N LYS A 54 -4.81 24.03 26.20
CA LYS A 54 -3.96 22.83 26.28
C LYS A 54 -3.31 22.55 24.92
N ALA A 55 -2.41 23.43 24.54
CA ALA A 55 -1.56 23.27 23.37
C ALA A 55 -0.19 22.76 23.82
N ASP A 56 -0.04 21.43 23.92
CA ASP A 56 1.25 20.73 23.99
C ASP A 56 1.04 19.23 24.30
N ASN A 57 0.63 18.44 23.29
CA ASN A 57 1.06 17.03 23.09
C ASN A 57 0.27 16.26 22.00
N GLU A 58 -0.75 16.84 21.37
CA GLU A 58 -1.54 16.17 20.32
C GLU A 58 -0.92 16.28 18.90
N ALA A 59 0.09 17.14 18.73
CA ALA A 59 0.66 17.46 17.41
C ALA A 59 1.76 16.48 16.93
N GLY A 60 2.30 15.64 17.82
CA GLY A 60 3.44 14.76 17.53
C GLY A 60 3.04 13.40 16.97
N ASP A 61 2.04 12.75 17.56
CA ASP A 61 1.68 11.35 17.27
C ASP A 61 0.86 11.23 15.98
N GLY A 62 -0.23 11.99 15.87
CA GLY A 62 -1.11 11.96 14.70
C GLY A 62 -0.46 12.47 13.41
N ALA A 63 0.60 13.27 13.50
CA ALA A 63 1.34 13.75 12.33
C ALA A 63 2.25 12.64 11.75
N LEU A 64 2.94 11.90 12.61
CA LEU A 64 3.78 10.76 12.21
C LEU A 64 2.92 9.63 11.63
N ASP A 65 1.79 9.33 12.25
CA ASP A 65 0.85 8.33 11.74
C ASP A 65 0.36 8.68 10.35
N ARG A 66 -0.10 9.92 10.13
CA ARG A 66 -0.53 10.38 8.80
C ARG A 66 0.60 10.28 7.77
N PHE A 67 1.82 10.61 8.17
CA PHE A 67 2.98 10.49 7.28
C PHE A 67 3.29 9.04 6.91
N MET A 68 3.23 8.12 7.87
CA MET A 68 3.43 6.69 7.60
C MET A 68 2.28 6.11 6.77
N GLN A 69 1.05 6.56 6.98
CA GLN A 69 -0.09 6.23 6.12
C GLN A 69 0.12 6.72 4.68
N GLN A 70 0.72 7.91 4.48
CA GLN A 70 1.08 8.38 3.14
C GLN A 70 2.15 7.50 2.47
N LYS A 71 3.15 7.00 3.23
CA LYS A 71 4.16 6.04 2.70
C LYS A 71 3.51 4.71 2.31
N LEU A 72 2.60 4.21 3.14
CA LEU A 72 1.83 3.01 2.83
C LEU A 72 0.98 3.22 1.57
N ALA A 73 0.30 4.36 1.45
CA ALA A 73 -0.52 4.66 0.29
C ALA A 73 0.27 4.79 -1.03
N ALA A 74 1.52 5.26 -0.99
CA ALA A 74 2.42 5.25 -2.15
C ALA A 74 2.88 3.82 -2.48
N SER A 75 3.24 3.04 -1.45
CA SER A 75 3.60 1.63 -1.57
C SER A 75 2.49 0.76 -2.18
N SER A 76 1.24 0.96 -1.76
CA SER A 76 0.08 0.25 -2.32
C SER A 76 -0.15 0.58 -3.78
N ARG A 77 0.01 1.86 -4.18
CA ARG A 77 -0.12 2.28 -5.58
C ARG A 77 0.99 1.73 -6.48
N ILE A 78 2.19 1.52 -5.94
CA ILE A 78 3.26 0.81 -6.66
C ILE A 78 2.82 -0.62 -6.96
N LEU A 79 2.32 -1.35 -5.96
CA LEU A 79 1.86 -2.72 -6.17
C LEU A 79 0.69 -2.77 -7.16
N GLU A 80 -0.28 -1.86 -7.03
CA GLU A 80 -1.38 -1.71 -7.99
C GLU A 80 -0.84 -1.52 -9.42
N GLY A 81 0.08 -0.57 -9.61
CA GLY A 81 0.68 -0.30 -10.92
C GLY A 81 1.45 -1.50 -11.48
N LEU A 82 2.12 -2.29 -10.65
CA LEU A 82 2.76 -3.53 -11.10
C LEU A 82 1.73 -4.59 -11.54
N MET A 83 0.60 -4.71 -10.84
CA MET A 83 -0.44 -5.68 -11.18
C MET A 83 -1.24 -5.28 -12.43
N THR A 84 -1.29 -3.99 -12.76
CA THR A 84 -1.99 -3.45 -13.93
C THR A 84 -1.06 -3.02 -15.06
N ASP A 85 0.24 -3.32 -14.97
CA ASP A 85 1.29 -2.89 -15.92
C ASP A 85 1.36 -1.35 -16.16
N ASP A 86 0.95 -0.55 -15.17
CA ASP A 86 1.08 0.90 -15.18
C ASP A 86 2.43 1.35 -14.58
N LEU A 87 3.49 1.16 -15.36
CA LEU A 87 4.86 1.53 -14.96
C LEU A 87 5.04 3.03 -14.76
N LYS A 88 4.17 3.87 -15.33
CA LYS A 88 4.20 5.32 -15.08
C LYS A 88 3.73 5.61 -13.66
N SER A 89 2.63 4.99 -13.23
CA SER A 89 2.17 5.09 -11.84
C SER A 89 3.22 4.54 -10.87
N VAL A 90 3.87 3.43 -11.21
CA VAL A 90 4.98 2.88 -10.40
C VAL A 90 6.10 3.91 -10.23
N ALA A 91 6.58 4.52 -11.32
CA ALA A 91 7.64 5.53 -11.26
C ALA A 91 7.24 6.75 -10.42
N VAL A 92 6.03 7.30 -10.63
CA VAL A 92 5.52 8.46 -9.87
C VAL A 92 5.46 8.17 -8.37
N ASN A 93 4.97 6.99 -7.98
CA ASN A 93 4.85 6.64 -6.57
C ASN A 93 6.20 6.24 -5.94
N ALA A 94 7.13 5.67 -6.72
CA ALA A 94 8.50 5.44 -6.28
C ALA A 94 9.25 6.76 -6.02
N ASP A 95 9.11 7.76 -6.90
CA ASP A 95 9.68 9.08 -6.69
C ASP A 95 9.11 9.76 -5.44
N LYS A 96 7.78 9.67 -5.24
CA LYS A 96 7.13 10.13 -4.00
C LYS A 96 7.70 9.46 -2.75
N LEU A 97 7.95 8.15 -2.78
CA LEU A 97 8.60 7.46 -1.66
C LEU A 97 10.03 7.96 -1.41
N LEU A 98 10.78 8.27 -2.46
CA LEU A 98 12.13 8.86 -2.34
C LEU A 98 12.08 10.25 -1.71
N GLU A 99 11.19 11.12 -2.16
CA GLU A 99 11.01 12.46 -1.58
C GLU A 99 10.70 12.35 -0.08
N MET A 100 9.65 11.58 0.26
CA MET A 100 9.26 11.37 1.65
C MET A 100 10.38 10.74 2.50
N SER A 101 11.30 9.97 1.91
CA SER A 101 12.38 9.33 2.67
C SER A 101 13.55 10.26 3.03
N LYS A 102 13.60 11.45 2.42
CA LYS A 102 14.64 12.47 2.66
C LYS A 102 14.20 13.54 3.65
N GLU A 103 12.90 13.65 3.92
CA GLU A 103 12.34 14.63 4.84
C GLU A 103 12.84 14.41 6.28
N GLU A 104 13.60 15.39 6.79
CA GLU A 104 14.27 15.33 8.10
C GLU A 104 13.28 15.27 9.28
N ARG A 105 12.10 15.88 9.14
CA ARG A 105 11.04 15.89 10.17
C ARG A 105 10.51 14.50 10.55
N TRP A 106 10.87 13.46 9.80
CA TRP A 106 10.41 12.09 10.03
C TRP A 106 11.54 11.11 10.31
N ARG A 107 12.72 11.64 10.64
CA ARG A 107 13.88 10.87 11.06
C ARG A 107 13.65 10.31 12.47
N ALA A 108 13.38 9.01 12.55
CA ALA A 108 13.03 8.35 13.81
C ALA A 108 14.21 8.17 14.78
N SER A 109 15.46 8.21 14.27
CA SER A 109 16.67 8.14 15.10
C SER A 109 17.86 8.78 14.40
N ASN A 110 18.81 9.27 15.19
CA ASN A 110 20.09 9.76 14.69
C ASN A 110 21.18 8.67 14.58
N ASP A 111 20.87 7.45 14.99
CA ASP A 111 21.81 6.33 15.03
C ASP A 111 22.32 5.93 13.63
N MET A 112 23.54 5.38 13.60
CA MET A 112 24.19 4.91 12.37
C MET A 112 23.44 3.75 11.71
N MET A 113 22.79 2.88 12.47
CA MET A 113 21.98 1.79 11.94
C MET A 113 20.70 2.32 11.28
N TYR A 114 20.06 3.33 11.86
CA TYR A 114 18.94 4.02 11.21
C TYR A 114 19.36 4.64 9.87
N LEU A 115 20.52 5.30 9.84
CA LEU A 115 21.09 5.86 8.61
C LEU A 115 21.33 4.77 7.57
N GLN A 116 21.85 3.62 7.97
CA GLN A 116 22.09 2.51 7.07
C GLN A 116 20.78 1.94 6.51
N HIS A 117 19.79 1.66 7.35
CA HIS A 117 18.48 1.15 6.91
C HIS A 117 17.75 2.13 6.01
N SER A 118 17.71 3.42 6.37
CA SER A 118 17.08 4.46 5.55
C SER A 118 17.79 4.65 4.21
N THR A 119 19.13 4.54 4.17
CA THR A 119 19.91 4.60 2.92
C THR A 119 19.64 3.38 2.02
N GLN A 120 19.59 2.18 2.60
CA GLN A 120 19.24 0.97 1.86
C GLN A 120 17.84 1.07 1.24
N PHE A 121 16.86 1.57 2.00
CA PHE A 121 15.53 1.85 1.48
C PHE A 121 15.56 2.82 0.30
N ARG A 122 16.24 3.97 0.43
CA ARG A 122 16.37 4.95 -0.66
C ARG A 122 16.99 4.35 -1.92
N ASN A 123 18.05 3.57 -1.76
CA ASN A 123 18.70 2.93 -2.91
C ASN A 123 17.78 1.90 -3.59
N ALA A 124 17.02 1.11 -2.84
CA ALA A 124 16.07 0.16 -3.39
C ALA A 124 14.93 0.87 -4.15
N VAL A 125 14.38 1.96 -3.60
CA VAL A 125 13.31 2.72 -4.27
C VAL A 125 13.85 3.44 -5.51
N ALA A 126 15.09 3.93 -5.49
CA ALA A 126 15.73 4.52 -6.66
C ALA A 126 15.94 3.50 -7.78
N ASP A 127 16.32 2.26 -7.46
CA ASP A 127 16.39 1.19 -8.45
C ASP A 127 15.00 0.90 -9.04
N LEU A 128 13.96 0.75 -8.20
CA LEU A 128 12.58 0.57 -8.66
C LEU A 128 12.14 1.68 -9.62
N TYR A 129 12.37 2.93 -9.25
CA TYR A 129 12.08 4.09 -10.11
C TYR A 129 12.76 3.93 -11.47
N ASN A 130 14.07 3.64 -11.48
CA ASN A 130 14.83 3.49 -12.72
C ASN A 130 14.35 2.33 -13.59
N LYS A 131 13.91 1.21 -13.00
CA LYS A 131 13.37 0.06 -13.75
C LYS A 131 12.00 0.36 -14.35
N ALA A 132 11.15 1.05 -13.59
CA ALA A 132 9.84 1.48 -14.05
C ALA A 132 9.94 2.55 -15.16
N ASP A 133 10.84 3.54 -15.00
CA ASP A 133 11.10 4.59 -16.00
C ASP A 133 11.64 4.00 -17.32
N LYS A 134 12.51 2.98 -17.24
CA LYS A 134 12.99 2.21 -18.40
C LYS A 134 11.97 1.23 -18.97
N ARG A 135 10.72 1.26 -18.49
CA ARG A 135 9.59 0.42 -18.93
C ARG A 135 9.87 -1.09 -18.83
N SER A 136 10.56 -1.52 -17.78
CA SER A 136 10.84 -2.94 -17.52
C SER A 136 9.96 -3.46 -16.38
N ILE A 137 8.88 -4.20 -16.72
CA ILE A 137 7.96 -4.78 -15.72
C ILE A 137 8.65 -5.83 -14.85
N ASP A 138 9.45 -6.72 -15.43
CA ASP A 138 10.19 -7.75 -14.69
C ASP A 138 11.23 -7.10 -13.75
N GLY A 139 11.94 -6.09 -14.25
CA GLY A 139 12.91 -5.34 -13.47
C GLY A 139 12.27 -4.59 -12.32
N ALA A 140 11.14 -3.93 -12.56
CA ALA A 140 10.39 -3.21 -11.55
C ALA A 140 9.79 -4.17 -10.50
N SER A 141 9.30 -5.33 -10.93
CA SER A 141 8.77 -6.38 -10.05
C SER A 141 9.84 -6.91 -9.10
N LEU A 142 11.05 -7.19 -9.60
CA LEU A 142 12.16 -7.64 -8.76
C LEU A 142 12.65 -6.52 -7.82
N ALA A 143 12.77 -5.29 -8.32
CA ALA A 143 13.15 -4.16 -7.49
C ALA A 143 12.13 -3.89 -6.37
N TRP A 144 10.83 -4.12 -6.63
CA TRP A 144 9.78 -3.99 -5.63
C TRP A 144 9.95 -4.96 -4.46
N VAL A 145 10.39 -6.19 -4.71
CA VAL A 145 10.75 -7.15 -3.64
C VAL A 145 11.85 -6.58 -2.75
N ASN A 146 12.87 -5.95 -3.34
CA ASN A 146 13.93 -5.31 -2.55
C ASN A 146 13.41 -4.14 -1.72
N VAL A 147 12.51 -3.34 -2.27
CA VAL A 147 11.84 -2.24 -1.53
C VAL A 147 11.07 -2.78 -0.34
N THR A 148 10.21 -3.79 -0.51
CA THR A 148 9.41 -4.35 0.59
C THR A 148 10.30 -4.94 1.70
N MET A 149 11.37 -5.64 1.34
CA MET A 149 12.35 -6.15 2.31
C MET A 149 13.04 -5.02 3.09
N SER A 150 13.39 -3.92 2.41
CA SER A 150 14.01 -2.77 3.08
C SER A 150 13.05 -2.03 4.02
N CYS A 151 11.76 -1.94 3.67
CA CYS A 151 10.71 -1.45 4.57
C CYS A 151 10.70 -2.27 5.86
N ILE A 152 10.53 -3.59 5.72
CA ILE A 152 10.39 -4.49 6.88
C ILE A 152 11.61 -4.39 7.80
N LYS A 153 12.83 -4.42 7.26
CA LYS A 153 14.08 -4.30 8.05
C LYS A 153 14.18 -2.99 8.82
N CYS A 154 13.85 -1.87 8.18
CA CYS A 154 13.86 -0.56 8.85
C CYS A 154 12.83 -0.53 9.99
N HIS A 155 11.62 -1.04 9.74
CA HIS A 155 10.54 -1.08 10.74
C HIS A 155 10.83 -2.04 11.90
N GLU A 156 11.46 -3.19 11.62
CA GLU A 156 11.93 -4.12 12.65
C GLU A 156 12.95 -3.44 13.57
N TRP A 157 13.96 -2.77 12.99
CA TRP A 157 14.96 -2.04 13.77
C TRP A 157 14.35 -0.91 14.60
N VAL A 158 13.51 -0.06 13.99
CA VAL A 158 12.86 1.07 14.69
C VAL A 158 12.00 0.54 15.84
N ARG A 159 11.21 -0.52 15.62
CA ARG A 159 10.39 -1.12 16.68
C ARG A 159 11.24 -1.64 17.83
N ASN A 160 12.31 -2.38 17.52
CA ASN A 160 13.07 -3.08 18.55
C ASN A 160 14.00 -2.14 19.34
N VAL A 161 14.61 -1.15 18.68
CA VAL A 161 15.61 -0.27 19.30
C VAL A 161 14.96 0.96 19.92
N VAL A 162 14.03 1.62 19.23
CA VAL A 162 13.37 2.82 19.80
C VAL A 162 12.51 2.44 21.01
N LEU A 163 11.82 1.29 20.98
CA LEU A 163 11.05 0.86 22.16
C LEU A 163 11.96 0.40 23.32
N ALA A 164 13.07 -0.28 23.03
CA ALA A 164 14.03 -0.69 24.05
C ALA A 164 14.75 0.50 24.69
N ASP A 165 14.99 1.59 23.96
CA ASP A 165 15.57 2.83 24.49
C ASP A 165 14.55 3.68 25.29
N LEU A 166 13.24 3.44 25.11
CA LEU A 166 12.17 4.09 25.87
C LEU A 166 11.81 3.36 27.18
N GLU A 167 12.13 2.07 27.33
CA GLU A 167 11.87 1.32 28.57
C GLU A 167 12.71 1.75 29.79
N PRO A 168 14.00 2.15 29.70
CA PRO A 168 14.76 2.64 30.84
C PRO A 168 14.19 3.91 31.50
N GLN A 169 13.27 4.61 30.82
CA GLN A 169 12.71 5.89 31.25
C GLN A 169 11.29 5.77 31.85
N ARG A 170 10.67 4.58 31.82
CA ARG A 170 9.36 4.33 32.45
C ARG A 170 9.59 3.67 33.81
N LYS A 171 9.54 4.50 34.86
CA LYS A 171 9.71 4.14 36.28
C LYS A 171 8.91 2.92 36.72
#